data_AF-S9QZE3-F1
#
_entry.id   AF-S9QZE3-F1
#
_cell.length_a   1.000
_cell.length_b   1.000
_cell.length_c   1.000
_cell.angle_alpha   90.00
_cell.angle_beta   90.00
_cell.angle_gamma   90.00
#
_symmetry.space_group_name_H-M   'P 1'
#
loop_
_entity.id
_entity.type
_entity.pdbx_description
1 polymer ?
#
loop_
_entity_poly.entity_id
_entity_poly.type
_entity_poly.pdbx_seq_one_letter_code
_entity_poly.pdbx_strand_id
1 'polypeptide(L)'
;MTRLGLRLRILLFFAAMGLGGAALTGLGLWLGHSRALETGATDGFVFAAIIVVFGLLALTAGIWLLFDENVAKPIERIAAEMRVRAHTGVARDLDAHAARYLGDLAPAAQAVSDRLSDSAMQTAQQVAAETERLSIEKNRLTALLTEIPVAMILVNPRGQIVLYDGQAAEVLAQLHHPRLNAPLSDYFEASGLDRAVRKMHRTGREVAFTAEGVDGAQSYAARMKPMDGGGYMLVIEGAESHFAPEAERPLVYDFDLLTRAQPACIEETPLSELTFTVFDTETTGLLPHKDEVVQIGAVRVLGGRIVPGETIDQLVDPGIPIPQASTRVHRVTDRMVRGQPDIAEAGRRFHRFAGGSVIVAHNAPFDMAFLRRHQARMGVAWDNPILDTVLLSAVLFGASDTHTLDALCARLGVEIPEALRHTALGDARATAEVLIRMLPMLEARGMTQFGEVLEQTRQHGRLLEDLN
;
A
#
# COMPACT_ATOMS: atom_id res chain seq x y z
N MET A 1 -41.96 33.47 -14.82
CA MET A 1 -41.08 34.43 -14.10
C MET A 1 -39.61 33.98 -14.04
N THR A 2 -39.11 33.15 -14.98
CA THR A 2 -37.75 32.57 -14.92
C THR A 2 -36.67 33.40 -15.62
N ARG A 3 -37.02 34.45 -16.37
CA ARG A 3 -36.08 35.30 -17.13
C ARG A 3 -35.65 36.61 -16.44
N LEU A 4 -36.09 36.84 -15.20
CA LEU A 4 -35.70 38.05 -14.46
C LEU A 4 -34.33 37.84 -13.83
N GLY A 5 -33.35 38.69 -14.17
CA GLY A 5 -32.01 38.62 -13.60
C GLY A 5 -32.01 38.83 -12.08
N LEU A 6 -31.01 38.25 -11.40
CA LEU A 6 -30.88 38.29 -9.93
C LEU A 6 -31.00 39.72 -9.37
N ARG A 7 -30.36 40.70 -10.02
CA ARG A 7 -30.42 42.13 -9.63
C ARG A 7 -31.85 42.68 -9.64
N LEU A 8 -32.64 42.36 -10.66
CA LEU A 8 -34.02 42.84 -10.78
C LEU A 8 -34.93 42.18 -9.74
N ARG A 9 -34.66 40.92 -9.37
CA ARG A 9 -35.40 40.24 -8.30
C ARG A 9 -35.09 40.82 -6.92
N ILE A 10 -33.82 41.08 -6.64
CA ILE A 10 -33.40 41.77 -5.42
C ILE A 10 -34.08 43.15 -5.35
N LEU A 11 -34.11 43.90 -6.45
CA LEU A 11 -34.83 45.18 -6.52
C LEU A 11 -36.33 45.03 -6.20
N LEU A 12 -37.00 43.98 -6.70
CA LEU A 12 -38.42 43.72 -6.42
C LEU A 12 -38.68 43.44 -4.94
N PHE A 13 -37.76 42.78 -4.22
CA PHE A 13 -37.87 42.60 -2.77
C PHE A 13 -37.79 43.94 -2.02
N PHE A 14 -36.84 44.79 -2.38
CA PHE A 14 -36.73 46.13 -1.77
C PHE A 14 -37.93 47.02 -2.11
N ALA A 15 -38.44 46.94 -3.35
CA ALA A 15 -39.65 47.65 -3.75
C ALA A 15 -40.88 47.16 -2.99
N ALA A 16 -41.04 45.84 -2.80
CA ALA A 16 -42.12 45.26 -2.01
C ALA A 16 -42.05 45.67 -0.53
N MET A 17 -40.84 45.73 0.04
CA MET A 17 -40.62 46.22 1.41
C MET A 17 -40.99 47.69 1.56
N GLY A 18 -40.58 48.54 0.63
CA GLY A 18 -40.89 49.97 0.64
C GLY A 18 -42.38 50.27 0.46
N LEU A 19 -43.02 49.64 -0.53
CA LEU A 19 -44.45 49.81 -0.79
C LEU A 19 -45.30 49.23 0.34
N GLY A 20 -44.96 48.04 0.83
CA GLY A 20 -45.66 47.41 1.95
C GLY A 20 -45.53 48.22 3.24
N GLY A 21 -44.34 48.76 3.52
CA GLY A 21 -44.11 49.61 4.68
C GLY A 21 -44.90 50.92 4.61
N ALA A 22 -44.96 51.55 3.44
CA ALA A 22 -45.77 52.75 3.23
C ALA A 22 -47.27 52.48 3.42
N ALA A 23 -47.77 51.35 2.89
CA ALA A 23 -49.16 50.93 3.05
C ALA A 23 -49.52 50.63 4.51
N LEU A 24 -48.67 49.90 5.23
CA LEU A 24 -48.85 49.61 6.66
C LEU A 24 -48.83 50.88 7.51
N THR A 25 -47.95 51.81 7.20
CA THR A 25 -47.88 53.12 7.89
C THR A 25 -49.17 53.90 7.66
N GLY A 26 -49.64 53.99 6.40
CA GLY A 26 -50.90 54.66 6.07
C GLY A 26 -52.11 54.02 6.76
N LEU A 27 -52.18 52.68 6.78
CA LEU A 27 -53.26 51.95 7.45
C LEU A 27 -53.22 52.14 8.97
N GLY A 28 -52.04 52.08 9.59
CA GLY A 28 -51.86 52.31 11.01
C GLY A 28 -52.26 53.72 11.44
N LEU A 29 -51.90 54.73 10.64
CA LEU A 29 -52.33 56.12 10.87
C LEU A 29 -53.85 56.29 10.73
N TRP A 30 -54.47 55.67 9.73
CA TRP A 30 -55.92 55.73 9.53
C TRP A 30 -56.69 55.06 10.68
N LEU A 31 -56.28 53.86 11.09
CA LEU A 31 -56.86 53.15 12.23
C LEU A 31 -56.63 53.90 13.55
N GLY A 32 -55.44 54.47 13.74
CA GLY A 32 -55.12 55.31 14.89
C GLY A 32 -55.96 56.57 14.98
N HIS A 33 -56.18 57.26 13.85
CA HIS A 33 -57.04 58.44 13.80
C HIS A 33 -58.50 58.10 14.13
N SER A 34 -58.99 56.98 13.58
CA SER A 34 -60.36 56.50 13.87
C SER A 34 -60.55 56.22 15.36
N ARG A 35 -59.56 55.58 15.99
CA ARG A 35 -59.57 55.29 17.44
C ARG A 35 -59.38 56.54 18.30
N ALA A 36 -58.58 57.52 17.84
CA ALA A 36 -58.37 58.78 18.53
C ALA A 36 -59.67 59.58 18.72
N LEU A 37 -60.59 59.49 17.75
CA LEU A 37 -61.91 60.13 17.81
C LEU A 37 -62.82 59.51 18.89
N GLU A 38 -62.60 58.25 19.27
CA GLU A 38 -63.42 57.53 20.24
C GLU A 38 -62.85 57.54 21.66
N THR A 39 -61.53 57.36 21.81
CA THR A 39 -60.88 57.15 23.12
C THR A 39 -59.89 58.25 23.52
N GLY A 40 -59.65 59.24 22.66
CA GLY A 40 -58.69 60.32 22.88
C GLY A 40 -57.38 60.16 22.11
N ALA A 41 -56.70 61.29 21.89
CA ALA A 41 -55.56 61.38 20.97
C ALA A 41 -54.37 60.49 21.35
N THR A 42 -54.03 60.41 22.65
CA THR A 42 -52.92 59.60 23.15
C THR A 42 -53.09 58.13 22.82
N ASP A 43 -54.30 57.59 23.03
CA ASP A 43 -54.61 56.18 22.83
C ASP A 43 -54.62 55.82 21.34
N GLY A 44 -55.08 56.73 20.49
CA GLY A 44 -55.02 56.57 19.03
C GLY A 44 -53.60 56.55 18.48
N PHE A 45 -52.70 57.43 18.96
CA PHE A 45 -51.29 57.43 18.54
C PHE A 45 -50.54 56.19 19.03
N VAL A 46 -50.75 55.76 20.27
CA VAL A 46 -50.15 54.54 20.81
C VAL A 46 -50.62 53.31 20.02
N PHE A 47 -51.91 53.25 19.68
CA PHE A 47 -52.46 52.16 18.88
C PHE A 47 -51.89 52.12 17.45
N ALA A 48 -51.78 53.28 16.78
CA ALA A 48 -51.14 53.38 15.47
C ALA A 48 -49.69 52.89 15.51
N ALA A 49 -48.92 53.35 16.52
CA ALA A 49 -47.53 52.97 16.67
C ALA A 49 -47.36 51.47 16.85
N ILE A 50 -48.21 50.83 17.67
CA ILE A 50 -48.20 49.37 17.86
C ILE A 50 -48.47 48.66 16.53
N ILE A 51 -49.54 49.02 15.81
CA ILE A 51 -49.89 48.37 14.53
C ILE A 51 -48.77 48.52 13.51
N VAL A 52 -48.19 49.72 13.37
CA VAL A 52 -47.12 49.97 12.40
C VAL A 52 -45.86 49.20 12.76
N VAL A 53 -45.45 49.21 14.03
CA VAL A 53 -44.25 48.48 14.49
C VAL A 53 -44.39 46.98 14.27
N PHE A 54 -45.48 46.38 14.75
CA PHE A 54 -45.71 44.94 14.57
C PHE A 54 -45.92 44.56 13.10
N GLY A 55 -46.60 45.41 12.32
CA GLY A 55 -46.80 45.21 10.89
C GLY A 55 -45.48 45.26 10.11
N LEU A 56 -44.62 46.24 10.39
CA LEU A 56 -43.30 46.35 9.76
C LEU A 56 -42.41 45.17 10.12
N LEU A 57 -42.39 44.75 11.40
CA LEU A 57 -41.63 43.56 11.82
C LEU A 57 -42.11 42.30 11.09
N ALA A 58 -43.42 42.09 10.98
CA ALA A 58 -43.99 40.96 10.25
C ALA A 58 -43.65 41.00 8.75
N LEU A 59 -43.71 42.18 8.12
CA LEU A 59 -43.35 42.37 6.72
C LEU A 59 -41.86 42.09 6.47
N THR A 60 -40.97 42.64 7.32
CA THR A 60 -39.52 42.40 7.23
C THR A 60 -39.20 40.93 7.39
N ALA A 61 -39.80 40.25 8.37
CA ALA A 61 -39.61 38.81 8.58
C ALA A 61 -40.11 37.98 7.38
N GLY A 62 -41.27 38.32 6.81
CA GLY A 62 -41.83 37.65 5.64
C GLY A 62 -40.97 37.84 4.38
N ILE A 63 -40.49 39.06 4.14
CA ILE A 63 -39.58 39.35 3.01
C ILE A 63 -38.22 38.67 3.21
N TRP A 64 -37.71 38.65 4.45
CA TRP A 64 -36.48 37.94 4.79
C TRP A 64 -36.61 36.44 4.52
N LEU A 65 -37.68 35.78 4.97
CA LEU A 65 -37.93 34.36 4.69
C LEU A 65 -37.97 34.08 3.18
N LEU A 66 -38.64 34.93 2.41
CA LEU A 66 -38.76 34.76 0.98
C LEU A 66 -37.41 34.98 0.26
N PHE A 67 -36.57 35.89 0.75
CA PHE A 67 -35.21 36.10 0.27
C PHE A 67 -34.28 34.92 0.64
N ASP A 68 -34.35 34.43 1.87
CA ASP A 68 -33.53 33.34 2.38
C ASP A 68 -33.78 32.03 1.60
N GLU A 69 -35.05 31.67 1.41
CA GLU A 69 -35.46 30.47 0.66
C GLU A 69 -35.10 30.55 -0.83
N ASN A 70 -35.28 31.71 -1.47
CA ASN A 70 -35.15 31.83 -2.93
C ASN A 70 -33.76 32.30 -3.40
N VAL A 71 -32.92 32.81 -2.50
CA VAL A 71 -31.61 33.39 -2.85
C VAL A 71 -30.48 32.84 -1.98
N ALA A 72 -30.56 32.96 -0.65
CA ALA A 72 -29.43 32.62 0.23
C ALA A 72 -29.14 31.11 0.27
N LYS A 73 -30.13 30.28 0.61
CA LYS A 73 -29.98 28.81 0.68
C LYS A 73 -29.52 28.20 -0.64
N PRO A 74 -30.05 28.58 -1.82
CA PRO A 74 -29.54 28.09 -3.11
C PRO A 74 -28.07 28.43 -3.37
N ILE A 75 -27.61 29.64 -3.02
CA ILE A 75 -26.21 30.05 -3.19
C ILE A 75 -25.28 29.21 -2.31
N GLU A 76 -25.65 29.00 -1.04
CA GLU A 76 -24.86 28.19 -0.11
C GLU A 76 -24.76 26.73 -0.56
N ARG A 77 -25.85 26.15 -1.09
CA ARG A 77 -25.84 24.78 -1.63
C ARG A 77 -24.91 24.64 -2.82
N ILE A 78 -24.97 25.54 -3.81
CA ILE A 78 -24.06 25.50 -4.96
C ILE A 78 -22.61 25.68 -4.51
N ALA A 79 -22.33 26.59 -3.58
CA ALA A 79 -20.99 26.78 -3.04
C ALA A 79 -20.46 25.55 -2.30
N ALA A 80 -21.31 24.86 -1.53
CA ALA A 80 -20.97 23.61 -0.87
C ALA A 80 -20.69 22.48 -1.86
N GLU A 81 -21.54 22.33 -2.89
CA GLU A 81 -21.37 21.32 -3.94
C GLU A 81 -20.08 21.56 -4.75
N MET A 82 -19.76 22.81 -5.08
CA MET A 82 -18.49 23.15 -5.74
C MET A 82 -17.26 22.79 -4.89
N ARG A 83 -17.30 23.02 -3.57
CA ARG A 83 -16.20 22.62 -2.67
C ARG A 83 -16.05 21.11 -2.59
N VAL A 84 -17.16 20.37 -2.49
CA VAL A 84 -17.12 18.91 -2.44
C VAL A 84 -16.53 18.35 -3.73
N ARG A 85 -16.96 18.85 -4.90
CA ARG A 85 -16.41 18.41 -6.18
C ARG A 85 -14.92 18.72 -6.33
N ALA A 86 -14.46 19.90 -5.88
CA ALA A 86 -13.05 20.28 -5.94
C ALA A 86 -12.11 19.36 -5.13
N HIS A 87 -12.63 18.70 -4.09
CA HIS A 87 -11.83 17.82 -3.22
C HIS A 87 -12.05 16.32 -3.47
N THR A 88 -13.18 15.91 -4.04
CA THR A 88 -13.56 14.49 -4.15
C THR A 88 -13.55 13.95 -5.58
N GLY A 89 -13.59 14.81 -6.61
CA GLY A 89 -13.56 14.39 -8.02
C GLY A 89 -14.81 13.64 -8.50
N VAL A 90 -15.85 13.48 -7.67
CA VAL A 90 -17.09 12.77 -8.04
C VAL A 90 -18.10 13.73 -8.64
N ALA A 91 -18.50 13.48 -9.89
CA ALA A 91 -19.53 14.22 -10.60
C ALA A 91 -20.94 13.74 -10.18
N ARG A 92 -21.70 14.60 -9.51
CA ARG A 92 -23.16 14.44 -9.32
C ARG A 92 -23.82 15.67 -9.91
N ASP A 93 -24.66 15.55 -10.92
CA ASP A 93 -25.30 16.70 -11.61
C ASP A 93 -25.84 17.75 -10.63
N LEU A 94 -25.55 19.04 -10.89
CA LEU A 94 -26.12 20.14 -10.09
C LEU A 94 -27.64 20.07 -10.25
N ASP A 95 -28.39 20.07 -9.16
CA ASP A 95 -29.84 20.03 -9.22
C ASP A 95 -30.37 21.32 -9.88
N ALA A 96 -30.69 21.22 -11.18
CA ALA A 96 -31.17 22.30 -12.02
C ALA A 96 -32.48 22.92 -11.49
N HIS A 97 -33.20 22.20 -10.61
CA HIS A 97 -34.40 22.71 -9.98
C HIS A 97 -34.10 23.69 -8.83
N ALA A 98 -33.04 23.45 -8.05
CA ALA A 98 -32.64 24.30 -6.93
C ALA A 98 -32.01 25.63 -7.37
N ALA A 99 -31.33 25.63 -8.52
CA ALA A 99 -30.60 26.78 -9.05
C ALA A 99 -31.43 27.70 -9.96
N ARG A 100 -32.72 27.38 -10.18
CA ARG A 100 -33.64 28.12 -11.08
C ARG A 100 -33.71 29.63 -10.80
N TYR A 101 -33.38 30.04 -9.57
CA TYR A 101 -33.46 31.44 -9.16
C TYR A 101 -32.17 32.27 -9.33
N LEU A 102 -31.06 31.63 -9.72
CA LEU A 102 -29.73 32.24 -9.73
C LEU A 102 -29.24 32.77 -11.09
N GLY A 103 -30.05 32.62 -12.14
CA GLY A 103 -29.73 33.14 -13.48
C GLY A 103 -28.47 32.49 -14.08
N ASP A 104 -27.58 33.30 -14.64
CA ASP A 104 -26.37 32.85 -15.37
C ASP A 104 -25.29 32.24 -14.47
N LEU A 105 -25.41 32.37 -13.14
CA LEU A 105 -24.45 31.82 -12.19
C LEU A 105 -24.40 30.28 -12.26
N ALA A 106 -25.56 29.63 -12.41
CA ALA A 106 -25.64 28.17 -12.42
C ALA A 106 -25.07 27.56 -13.71
N PRO A 107 -25.40 28.04 -14.92
CA PRO A 107 -24.74 27.61 -16.16
C PRO A 107 -23.23 27.87 -16.15
N ALA A 108 -22.75 28.99 -15.60
CA ALA A 108 -21.33 29.29 -15.52
C ALA A 108 -20.59 28.35 -14.54
N ALA A 109 -21.18 28.05 -13.37
CA ALA A 109 -20.63 27.11 -12.41
C ALA A 109 -20.56 25.68 -12.97
N GLN A 110 -21.59 25.26 -13.72
CA GLN A 110 -21.59 23.97 -14.41
C GLN A 110 -20.49 23.90 -15.48
N ALA A 111 -20.38 24.91 -16.36
CA ALA A 111 -19.37 24.91 -17.43
C ALA A 111 -17.92 24.87 -16.91
N VAL A 112 -17.62 25.54 -15.78
CA VAL A 112 -16.31 25.46 -15.12
C VAL A 112 -16.07 24.08 -14.52
N SER A 113 -17.10 23.48 -13.91
CA SER A 113 -17.02 22.14 -13.32
C SER A 113 -16.77 21.07 -14.37
N ASP A 114 -17.45 21.17 -15.52
CA ASP A 114 -17.29 20.24 -16.64
C ASP A 114 -15.85 20.30 -17.19
N ARG A 115 -15.33 21.51 -17.45
CA ARG A 115 -13.95 21.68 -17.91
C ARG A 115 -12.91 21.15 -16.93
N LEU A 116 -13.10 21.33 -15.63
CA LEU A 116 -12.17 20.82 -14.62
C LEU A 116 -12.21 19.29 -14.55
N SER A 117 -13.40 18.69 -14.66
CA SER A 117 -13.57 17.23 -14.67
C SER A 117 -12.94 16.61 -15.92
N ASP A 118 -13.18 17.21 -17.08
CA ASP A 118 -12.57 16.79 -18.35
C ASP A 118 -11.04 16.87 -18.30
N SER A 119 -10.49 17.97 -17.76
CA SER A 119 -9.05 18.15 -17.59
C SER A 119 -8.43 17.14 -16.63
N ALA A 120 -9.09 16.86 -15.50
CA ALA A 120 -8.65 15.86 -14.54
C ALA A 120 -8.64 14.45 -15.15
N MET A 121 -9.70 14.08 -15.89
CA MET A 121 -9.80 12.80 -16.59
C MET A 121 -8.73 12.66 -17.68
N GLN A 122 -8.52 13.70 -18.51
CA GLN A 122 -7.48 13.71 -19.53
C GLN A 122 -6.08 13.55 -18.93
N THR A 123 -5.81 14.25 -17.82
CA THR A 123 -4.54 14.13 -17.11
C THR A 123 -4.33 12.70 -16.60
N ALA A 124 -5.35 12.10 -15.98
CA ALA A 124 -5.28 10.73 -15.48
C ALA A 124 -5.04 9.72 -16.62
N GLN A 125 -5.73 9.87 -17.76
CA GLN A 125 -5.54 9.03 -18.94
C GLN A 125 -4.14 9.19 -19.54
N GLN A 126 -3.61 10.41 -19.60
CA GLN A 126 -2.26 10.66 -20.10
C GLN A 126 -1.19 10.04 -19.19
N VAL A 127 -1.35 10.17 -17.87
CA VAL A 127 -0.47 9.51 -16.89
C VAL A 127 -0.53 7.99 -17.05
N ALA A 128 -1.72 7.41 -17.21
CA ALA A 128 -1.87 5.97 -17.41
C ALA A 128 -1.19 5.48 -18.71
N ALA A 129 -1.40 6.19 -19.83
CA ALA A 129 -0.81 5.84 -21.12
C ALA A 129 0.73 5.94 -21.13
N GLU A 130 1.30 7.00 -20.54
CA GLU A 130 2.76 7.11 -20.42
C GLU A 130 3.33 6.05 -19.46
N THR A 131 2.62 5.73 -18.37
CA THR A 131 3.03 4.65 -17.45
C THR A 131 3.05 3.29 -18.16
N GLU A 132 2.04 2.99 -18.96
CA GLU A 132 1.97 1.76 -19.77
C GLU A 132 3.11 1.72 -20.80
N ARG A 133 3.35 2.84 -21.50
CA ARG A 133 4.44 2.95 -22.48
C ARG A 133 5.81 2.72 -21.84
N LEU A 134 6.10 3.36 -20.71
CA LEU A 134 7.32 3.16 -19.93
C LEU A 134 7.46 1.71 -19.47
N SER A 135 6.37 1.08 -19.04
CA SER A 135 6.35 -0.34 -18.65
C SER A 135 6.70 -1.26 -19.83
N ILE A 136 6.13 -1.03 -21.01
CA ILE A 136 6.42 -1.80 -22.23
C ILE A 136 7.89 -1.61 -22.65
N GLU A 137 8.39 -0.37 -22.67
CA GLU A 137 9.78 -0.08 -23.04
C GLU A 137 10.77 -0.71 -22.04
N LYS A 138 10.47 -0.61 -20.74
CA LYS A 138 11.19 -1.30 -19.67
C LYS A 138 11.23 -2.81 -19.91
N ASN A 139 10.07 -3.45 -20.15
CA ASN A 139 10.00 -4.90 -20.38
C ASN A 139 10.81 -5.31 -21.62
N ARG A 140 10.83 -4.48 -22.67
CA ARG A 140 11.63 -4.72 -23.88
C ARG A 140 13.13 -4.62 -23.60
N LEU A 141 13.57 -3.61 -22.86
CA LEU A 141 14.97 -3.47 -22.44
C LEU A 141 15.41 -4.65 -21.56
N THR A 142 14.56 -5.06 -20.62
CA THR A 142 14.77 -6.26 -19.81
C THR A 142 14.96 -7.50 -20.68
N ALA A 143 14.10 -7.72 -21.68
CA ALA A 143 14.22 -8.85 -22.60
C ALA A 143 15.53 -8.84 -23.43
N LEU A 144 15.97 -7.66 -23.89
CA LEU A 144 17.24 -7.53 -24.61
C LEU A 144 18.47 -7.79 -23.72
N LEU A 145 18.43 -7.33 -22.46
CA LEU A 145 19.51 -7.59 -21.50
C LEU A 145 19.61 -9.07 -21.14
N THR A 146 18.49 -9.79 -21.14
CA THR A 146 18.41 -11.24 -20.91
C THR A 146 19.07 -12.07 -22.03
N GLU A 147 19.21 -11.55 -23.26
CA GLU A 147 19.86 -12.25 -24.38
C GLU A 147 21.39 -12.20 -24.34
N ILE A 148 22.00 -11.42 -23.43
CA ILE A 148 23.45 -11.36 -23.27
C ILE A 148 23.92 -12.65 -22.57
N PRO A 149 24.81 -13.46 -23.17
CA PRO A 149 25.18 -14.78 -22.67
C PRO A 149 26.22 -14.71 -21.53
N VAL A 150 26.07 -13.77 -20.60
CA VAL A 150 26.96 -13.67 -19.44
C VAL A 150 26.16 -13.33 -18.21
N ALA A 151 26.42 -14.04 -17.11
CA ALA A 151 25.79 -13.78 -15.83
C ALA A 151 26.24 -12.43 -15.26
N MET A 152 25.33 -11.46 -15.22
CA MET A 152 25.60 -10.11 -14.72
C MET A 152 24.94 -9.87 -13.36
N ILE A 153 25.72 -9.33 -12.42
CA ILE A 153 25.28 -8.90 -11.10
C ILE A 153 25.72 -7.46 -10.89
N LEU A 154 24.79 -6.57 -10.55
CA LEU A 154 25.10 -5.21 -10.11
C LEU A 154 25.17 -5.16 -8.59
N VAL A 155 26.22 -4.54 -8.08
CA VAL A 155 26.49 -4.44 -6.64
C VAL A 155 26.66 -2.98 -6.23
N ASN A 156 26.00 -2.57 -5.16
CA ASN A 156 26.15 -1.23 -4.60
C ASN A 156 27.49 -1.08 -3.86
N PRO A 157 27.90 0.14 -3.43
CA PRO A 157 29.15 0.36 -2.71
C PRO A 157 29.28 -0.42 -1.39
N ARG A 158 28.15 -0.90 -0.84
CA ARG A 158 28.09 -1.71 0.39
C ARG A 158 28.28 -3.20 0.14
N GLY A 159 28.48 -3.62 -1.11
CA GLY A 159 28.64 -5.03 -1.47
C GLY A 159 27.31 -5.79 -1.58
N GLN A 160 26.17 -5.10 -1.66
CA GLN A 160 24.85 -5.74 -1.77
C GLN A 160 24.36 -5.80 -3.21
N ILE A 161 23.65 -6.89 -3.54
CA ILE A 161 23.09 -7.14 -4.86
C ILE A 161 21.92 -6.16 -5.12
N VAL A 162 22.03 -5.41 -6.21
CA VAL A 162 21.03 -4.44 -6.70
C VAL A 162 20.25 -5.00 -7.87
N LEU A 163 20.92 -5.80 -8.69
CA LEU A 163 20.36 -6.43 -9.88
C LEU A 163 21.10 -7.73 -10.15
N TYR A 164 20.37 -8.73 -10.64
CA TYR A 164 20.92 -9.93 -11.24
C TYR A 164 20.04 -10.33 -12.43
N ASP A 165 20.67 -10.81 -13.50
CA ASP A 165 19.94 -11.41 -14.62
C ASP A 165 19.63 -12.91 -14.36
N GLY A 166 18.95 -13.56 -15.32
CA GLY A 166 18.59 -14.96 -15.19
C GLY A 166 19.78 -15.92 -15.06
N GLN A 167 20.89 -15.65 -15.75
CA GLN A 167 22.09 -16.52 -15.68
C GLN A 167 22.80 -16.34 -14.33
N ALA A 168 22.85 -15.11 -13.83
CA ALA A 168 23.34 -14.83 -12.49
C ALA A 168 22.45 -15.50 -11.42
N ALA A 169 21.13 -15.49 -11.58
CA ALA A 169 20.22 -16.22 -10.70
C ALA A 169 20.55 -17.72 -10.64
N GLU A 170 20.84 -18.37 -11.77
CA GLU A 170 21.23 -19.79 -11.82
C GLU A 170 22.58 -20.06 -11.12
N VAL A 171 23.58 -19.20 -11.35
CA VAL A 171 24.88 -19.31 -10.66
C VAL A 171 24.71 -19.15 -9.16
N LEU A 172 23.96 -18.14 -8.72
CA LEU A 172 23.69 -17.90 -7.31
C LEU A 172 22.91 -19.08 -6.71
N ALA A 173 21.89 -19.60 -7.40
CA ALA A 173 21.02 -20.69 -6.93
C ALA A 173 21.76 -22.01 -6.66
N GLN A 174 22.88 -22.28 -7.35
CA GLN A 174 23.74 -23.44 -7.05
C GLN A 174 24.39 -23.36 -5.67
N LEU A 175 24.59 -22.14 -5.19
CA LEU A 175 25.03 -21.89 -3.85
C LEU A 175 23.79 -21.78 -2.96
N HIS A 176 23.02 -20.72 -3.11
CA HIS A 176 21.93 -20.29 -2.24
C HIS A 176 20.86 -19.57 -3.07
N HIS A 177 19.61 -19.51 -2.59
CA HIS A 177 18.56 -18.78 -3.31
C HIS A 177 18.98 -17.31 -3.57
N PRO A 178 18.92 -16.79 -4.82
CA PRO A 178 19.30 -15.42 -5.14
C PRO A 178 18.38 -14.41 -4.45
N ARG A 179 18.95 -13.27 -4.03
CA ARG A 179 18.27 -12.25 -3.23
C ARG A 179 18.80 -10.84 -3.50
N LEU A 180 17.92 -9.92 -3.86
CA LEU A 180 18.17 -8.48 -3.84
C LEU A 180 18.44 -8.02 -2.41
N ASN A 181 19.27 -6.98 -2.28
CA ASN A 181 19.71 -6.41 -1.01
C ASN A 181 20.56 -7.35 -0.12
N ALA A 182 20.82 -8.60 -0.56
CA ALA A 182 21.73 -9.50 0.12
C ALA A 182 23.19 -9.12 -0.18
N PRO A 183 24.11 -9.22 0.78
CA PRO A 183 25.53 -9.03 0.53
C PRO A 183 26.06 -10.15 -0.38
N LEU A 184 26.92 -9.80 -1.32
CA LEU A 184 27.51 -10.76 -2.27
C LEU A 184 28.37 -11.82 -1.54
N SER A 185 28.86 -11.49 -0.34
CA SER A 185 29.58 -12.41 0.54
C SER A 185 28.72 -13.56 1.08
N ASP A 186 27.39 -13.51 0.94
CA ASP A 186 26.52 -14.66 1.26
C ASP A 186 26.69 -15.80 0.24
N TYR A 187 27.25 -15.51 -0.94
CA TYR A 187 27.41 -16.47 -2.04
C TYR A 187 28.87 -16.78 -2.32
N PHE A 188 29.75 -15.77 -2.27
CA PHE A 188 31.18 -15.96 -2.55
C PHE A 188 32.06 -15.62 -1.34
N GLU A 189 33.24 -16.22 -1.29
CA GLU A 189 34.21 -16.02 -0.22
C GLU A 189 34.62 -14.53 -0.10
N ALA A 190 34.35 -13.94 1.07
CA ALA A 190 34.56 -12.51 1.32
C ALA A 190 36.02 -12.07 1.09
N SER A 191 36.99 -12.93 1.42
CA SER A 191 38.41 -12.60 1.32
C SER A 191 38.83 -12.38 -0.14
N GLY A 192 38.37 -13.25 -1.06
CA GLY A 192 38.56 -13.12 -2.50
C GLY A 192 37.90 -11.88 -3.08
N LEU A 193 36.61 -11.68 -2.75
CA LEU A 193 35.83 -10.51 -3.19
C LEU A 193 36.50 -9.19 -2.77
N ASP A 194 36.82 -9.05 -1.49
CA ASP A 194 37.42 -7.84 -0.92
C ASP A 194 38.76 -7.47 -1.56
N ARG A 195 39.61 -8.48 -1.84
CA ARG A 195 40.89 -8.25 -2.53
C ARG A 195 40.65 -7.69 -3.93
N ALA A 196 39.69 -8.25 -4.66
CA ALA A 196 39.36 -7.82 -6.00
C ALA A 196 38.73 -6.41 -6.00
N VAL A 197 37.77 -6.14 -5.12
CA VAL A 197 37.11 -4.81 -4.96
C VAL A 197 38.14 -3.73 -4.63
N ARG A 198 39.05 -3.98 -3.67
CA ARG A 198 40.14 -3.03 -3.35
C ARG A 198 41.09 -2.79 -4.53
N LYS A 199 41.37 -3.80 -5.34
CA LYS A 199 42.23 -3.66 -6.53
C LYS A 199 41.52 -2.86 -7.63
N MET A 200 40.23 -3.12 -7.84
CA MET A 200 39.40 -2.42 -8.82
C MET A 200 39.28 -0.93 -8.48
N HIS A 201 38.89 -0.56 -7.25
CA HIS A 201 38.79 0.85 -6.86
C HIS A 201 40.13 1.59 -6.91
N ARG A 202 41.23 0.94 -6.53
CA ARG A 202 42.58 1.54 -6.60
C ARG A 202 43.03 1.82 -8.03
N THR A 203 42.68 0.95 -8.97
CA THR A 203 43.12 1.06 -10.36
C THR A 203 42.13 1.82 -11.24
N GLY A 204 40.87 1.94 -10.82
CA GLY A 204 39.76 2.47 -11.63
C GLY A 204 39.48 1.64 -12.88
N ARG A 205 39.92 0.38 -12.90
CA ARG A 205 39.87 -0.51 -14.08
C ARG A 205 39.21 -1.83 -13.74
N GLU A 206 38.81 -2.54 -14.79
CA GLU A 206 38.30 -3.90 -14.70
C GLU A 206 39.35 -4.84 -14.09
N VAL A 207 38.90 -5.75 -13.21
CA VAL A 207 39.74 -6.75 -12.53
C VAL A 207 39.15 -8.13 -12.74
N ALA A 208 39.94 -9.04 -13.32
CA ALA A 208 39.64 -10.46 -13.34
C ALA A 208 40.10 -11.13 -12.02
N PHE A 209 39.30 -12.05 -11.52
CA PHE A 209 39.58 -12.84 -10.32
C PHE A 209 38.78 -14.14 -10.35
N THR A 210 39.09 -15.04 -9.43
CA THR A 210 38.32 -16.27 -9.20
C THR A 210 37.38 -16.05 -8.02
N ALA A 211 36.08 -16.19 -8.25
CA ALA A 211 35.05 -16.13 -7.23
C ALA A 211 34.80 -17.55 -6.69
N GLU A 212 35.27 -17.81 -5.48
CA GLU A 212 35.04 -19.09 -4.79
C GLU A 212 33.70 -19.04 -4.08
N GLY A 213 32.87 -20.07 -4.25
CA GLY A 213 31.60 -20.21 -3.54
C GLY A 213 31.83 -20.39 -2.03
N VAL A 214 30.90 -19.91 -1.20
CA VAL A 214 30.95 -20.08 0.26
C VAL A 214 30.91 -21.54 0.71
N ASP A 215 30.48 -22.45 -0.16
CA ASP A 215 30.51 -23.90 0.08
C ASP A 215 31.90 -24.52 -0.12
N GLY A 216 32.84 -23.78 -0.72
CA GLY A 216 34.18 -24.26 -1.07
C GLY A 216 34.22 -25.32 -2.17
N ALA A 217 33.08 -25.69 -2.75
CA ALA A 217 32.98 -26.73 -3.77
C ALA A 217 32.97 -26.14 -5.19
N GLN A 218 32.51 -24.90 -5.32
CA GLN A 218 32.27 -24.23 -6.59
C GLN A 218 33.22 -23.05 -6.77
N SER A 219 33.70 -22.83 -7.99
CA SER A 219 34.62 -21.75 -8.31
C SER A 219 34.33 -21.23 -9.70
N TYR A 220 34.30 -19.91 -9.84
CA TYR A 220 33.85 -19.23 -11.03
C TYR A 220 34.90 -18.21 -11.49
N ALA A 221 35.19 -18.19 -12.79
CA ALA A 221 35.97 -17.10 -13.38
C ALA A 221 35.09 -15.84 -13.45
N ALA A 222 35.55 -14.73 -12.88
CA ALA A 222 34.75 -13.52 -12.80
C ALA A 222 35.54 -12.26 -13.12
N ARG A 223 34.86 -11.27 -13.66
CA ARG A 223 35.38 -9.93 -13.92
C ARG A 223 34.52 -8.90 -13.23
N MET A 224 35.15 -7.96 -12.53
CA MET A 224 34.46 -6.83 -11.92
C MET A 224 34.86 -5.52 -12.58
N LYS A 225 33.86 -4.70 -12.89
CA LYS A 225 34.02 -3.40 -13.52
C LYS A 225 33.46 -2.31 -12.59
N PRO A 226 34.23 -1.25 -12.28
CA PRO A 226 33.75 -0.19 -11.41
C PRO A 226 32.63 0.59 -12.10
N MET A 227 31.70 1.11 -11.29
CA MET A 227 30.62 1.97 -11.75
C MET A 227 30.63 3.33 -11.06
N ASP A 228 30.03 4.31 -11.72
CA ASP A 228 29.79 5.62 -11.14
C ASP A 228 28.91 5.46 -9.88
N GLY A 229 29.22 6.21 -8.83
CA GLY A 229 28.56 6.08 -7.52
C GLY A 229 29.20 5.06 -6.57
N GLY A 230 30.30 4.41 -6.96
CA GLY A 230 31.12 3.59 -6.06
C GLY A 230 30.74 2.10 -5.97
N GLY A 231 29.70 1.69 -6.71
CA GLY A 231 29.37 0.28 -6.90
C GLY A 231 30.22 -0.38 -7.99
N TYR A 232 29.85 -1.60 -8.35
CA TYR A 232 30.49 -2.34 -9.43
C TYR A 232 29.56 -3.34 -10.09
N MET A 233 29.86 -3.67 -11.34
CA MET A 233 29.24 -4.76 -12.08
C MET A 233 30.16 -5.98 -12.01
N LEU A 234 29.64 -7.11 -11.54
CA LEU A 234 30.28 -8.40 -11.56
C LEU A 234 29.73 -9.22 -12.74
N VAL A 235 30.64 -9.79 -13.50
CA VAL A 235 30.37 -10.62 -14.68
C VAL A 235 30.99 -11.98 -14.44
N ILE A 236 30.18 -13.04 -14.44
CA ILE A 236 30.65 -14.42 -14.23
C ILE A 236 30.74 -15.12 -15.59
N GLU A 237 31.93 -15.60 -15.93
CA GLU A 237 32.24 -16.24 -17.20
C GLU A 237 31.96 -17.75 -17.16
N GLY A 238 31.51 -18.31 -18.27
CA GLY A 238 31.34 -19.77 -18.41
C GLY A 238 30.11 -20.36 -17.72
N ALA A 239 29.15 -19.53 -17.30
CA ALA A 239 27.85 -19.99 -16.80
C ALA A 239 27.00 -20.69 -17.88
N GLU A 240 27.39 -20.61 -19.16
CA GLU A 240 26.62 -21.11 -20.31
C GLU A 240 26.44 -22.64 -20.37
N SER A 241 27.32 -23.43 -19.76
CA SER A 241 27.46 -24.86 -20.10
C SER A 241 26.54 -25.85 -19.36
N HIS A 242 25.66 -25.37 -18.48
CA HIS A 242 24.93 -26.26 -17.55
C HIS A 242 23.40 -26.16 -17.54
N PHE A 243 22.78 -25.26 -18.33
CA PHE A 243 21.37 -24.89 -18.07
C PHE A 243 20.42 -25.09 -19.26
N ALA A 244 19.15 -25.33 -18.93
CA ALA A 244 18.09 -25.65 -19.87
C ALA A 244 17.75 -24.42 -20.76
N PRO A 245 17.61 -24.56 -22.08
CA PRO A 245 17.33 -23.43 -22.98
C PRO A 245 15.99 -22.71 -22.75
N GLU A 246 15.05 -23.33 -22.05
CA GLU A 246 13.63 -22.94 -22.00
C GLU A 246 13.20 -22.25 -20.69
N ALA A 247 14.10 -22.07 -19.71
CA ALA A 247 13.76 -21.39 -18.45
C ALA A 247 13.50 -19.89 -18.67
N GLU A 248 12.48 -19.33 -18.00
CA GLU A 248 12.28 -17.87 -17.97
C GLU A 248 13.50 -17.21 -17.31
N ARG A 249 14.07 -16.20 -17.98
CA ARG A 249 15.28 -15.48 -17.53
C ARG A 249 14.97 -14.01 -17.20
N PRO A 250 14.06 -13.71 -16.25
CA PRO A 250 13.71 -12.33 -15.95
C PRO A 250 14.88 -11.62 -15.28
N LEU A 251 15.10 -10.37 -15.66
CA LEU A 251 16.00 -9.46 -14.95
C LEU A 251 15.35 -9.02 -13.63
N VAL A 252 15.99 -9.27 -12.50
CA VAL A 252 15.49 -8.89 -11.17
C VAL A 252 16.32 -7.75 -10.64
N TYR A 253 15.67 -6.65 -10.22
CA TYR A 253 16.38 -5.44 -9.79
C TYR A 253 15.58 -4.52 -8.86
N ASP A 254 16.33 -3.71 -8.10
CA ASP A 254 15.81 -2.54 -7.38
C ASP A 254 16.88 -1.43 -7.33
N PHE A 255 16.85 -0.49 -8.27
CA PHE A 255 17.87 0.55 -8.38
C PHE A 255 17.88 1.55 -7.22
N ASP A 256 16.79 1.65 -6.45
CA ASP A 256 16.76 2.49 -5.25
C ASP A 256 17.82 2.02 -4.23
N LEU A 257 18.22 0.74 -4.26
CA LEU A 257 19.29 0.19 -3.42
C LEU A 257 20.67 0.81 -3.67
N LEU A 258 20.87 1.55 -4.79
CA LEU A 258 22.10 2.30 -5.07
C LEU A 258 22.21 3.56 -4.20
N THR A 259 21.08 4.18 -3.87
CA THR A 259 21.02 5.49 -3.21
C THR A 259 20.46 5.45 -1.80
N ARG A 260 19.86 4.32 -1.37
CA ARG A 260 19.32 4.16 -0.01
C ARG A 260 20.39 4.39 1.05
N ALA A 261 20.02 5.19 2.05
CA ALA A 261 20.86 5.42 3.21
C ALA A 261 20.99 4.14 4.06
N GLN A 262 21.98 4.11 4.95
CA GLN A 262 22.10 3.05 5.95
C GLN A 262 21.47 3.55 7.26
N PRO A 263 20.31 3.06 7.67
CA PRO A 263 19.79 3.31 9.02
C PRO A 263 20.71 2.65 10.05
N ALA A 264 20.83 3.28 11.22
CA ALA A 264 21.75 2.81 12.28
C ALA A 264 21.28 1.49 12.91
N CYS A 265 19.96 1.29 12.97
CA CYS A 265 19.31 0.05 13.38
C CYS A 265 18.05 -0.22 12.54
N ILE A 266 17.54 -1.44 12.63
CA ILE A 266 16.36 -1.85 11.84
C ILE A 266 15.10 -1.12 12.29
N GLU A 267 15.02 -0.72 13.55
CA GLU A 267 13.88 0.00 14.14
C GLU A 267 13.73 1.41 13.55
N GLU A 268 14.82 2.08 13.20
CA GLU A 268 14.83 3.40 12.56
C GLU A 268 14.61 3.34 11.04
N THR A 269 14.53 2.13 10.48
CA THR A 269 14.38 1.95 9.03
C THR A 269 12.96 2.35 8.59
N PRO A 270 12.80 3.20 7.56
CA PRO A 270 11.50 3.49 6.98
C PRO A 270 10.80 2.22 6.50
N LEU A 271 9.48 2.12 6.68
CA LEU A 271 8.73 0.92 6.26
C LEU A 271 8.89 0.61 4.77
N SER A 272 8.96 1.64 3.93
CA SER A 272 9.18 1.54 2.49
C SER A 272 10.58 1.02 2.11
N GLU A 273 11.57 1.10 3.00
CA GLU A 273 12.94 0.64 2.76
C GLU A 273 13.22 -0.75 3.33
N LEU A 274 12.33 -1.28 4.18
CA LEU A 274 12.47 -2.61 4.76
C LEU A 274 12.40 -3.70 3.68
N THR A 275 13.14 -4.77 3.96
CA THR A 275 13.00 -6.05 3.27
C THR A 275 12.21 -6.99 4.17
N PHE A 276 11.18 -7.63 3.63
CA PHE A 276 10.40 -8.62 4.36
C PHE A 276 10.55 -9.99 3.72
N THR A 277 10.64 -11.03 4.53
CA THR A 277 10.45 -12.42 4.11
C THR A 277 9.13 -12.89 4.69
N VAL A 278 8.13 -12.99 3.83
CA VAL A 278 6.79 -13.43 4.22
C VAL A 278 6.71 -14.93 4.00
N PHE A 279 6.30 -15.69 5.01
CA PHE A 279 6.28 -17.14 4.93
C PHE A 279 5.07 -17.75 5.63
N ASP A 280 4.81 -19.00 5.29
CA ASP A 280 3.77 -19.85 5.85
C ASP A 280 4.27 -21.30 5.88
N THR A 281 3.72 -22.11 6.79
CA THR A 281 4.03 -23.54 6.89
C THR A 281 2.78 -24.40 6.88
N GLU A 282 2.84 -25.51 6.13
CA GLU A 282 1.87 -26.58 6.25
C GLU A 282 2.42 -27.67 7.14
N THR A 283 1.56 -28.28 7.97
CA THR A 283 1.99 -29.17 9.04
C THR A 283 1.14 -30.45 9.11
N THR A 284 1.64 -31.47 9.81
CA THR A 284 0.87 -32.68 10.09
C THR A 284 -0.27 -32.45 11.08
N GLY A 285 -0.29 -31.31 11.78
CA GLY A 285 -1.31 -30.92 12.76
C GLY A 285 -0.96 -29.63 13.48
N LEU A 286 -1.77 -29.23 14.46
CA LEU A 286 -1.73 -27.90 15.07
C LEU A 286 -0.87 -27.79 16.33
N LEU A 287 -0.16 -28.85 16.74
CA LEU A 287 0.60 -28.87 17.99
C LEU A 287 2.12 -28.88 17.72
N PRO A 288 2.83 -27.74 17.81
CA PRO A 288 4.27 -27.67 17.52
C PRO A 288 5.15 -28.60 18.36
N HIS A 289 4.66 -29.15 19.47
CA HIS A 289 5.41 -30.10 20.31
C HIS A 289 5.20 -31.58 19.91
N LYS A 290 4.27 -31.88 18.98
CA LYS A 290 3.91 -33.23 18.54
C LYS A 290 3.93 -33.40 17.03
N ASP A 291 3.46 -32.39 16.31
CA ASP A 291 3.33 -32.39 14.85
C ASP A 291 4.62 -31.93 14.16
N GLU A 292 4.72 -32.12 12.85
CA GLU A 292 5.88 -31.78 12.03
C GLU A 292 5.49 -30.93 10.81
N VAL A 293 6.45 -30.20 10.26
CA VAL A 293 6.28 -29.39 9.04
C VAL A 293 6.35 -30.29 7.81
N VAL A 294 5.44 -30.08 6.85
CA VAL A 294 5.38 -30.81 5.57
C VAL A 294 5.63 -29.91 4.35
N GLN A 295 5.51 -28.59 4.50
CA GLN A 295 5.86 -27.62 3.46
C GLN A 295 6.27 -26.29 4.09
N ILE A 296 7.22 -25.60 3.47
CA ILE A 296 7.56 -24.20 3.76
C ILE A 296 7.36 -23.41 2.47
N GLY A 297 6.55 -22.36 2.54
CA GLY A 297 6.35 -21.41 1.46
C GLY A 297 6.84 -20.04 1.88
N ALA A 298 7.59 -19.34 1.03
CA ALA A 298 8.04 -17.99 1.36
C ALA A 298 8.20 -17.13 0.11
N VAL A 299 8.01 -15.82 0.27
CA VAL A 299 8.29 -14.81 -0.75
C VAL A 299 9.01 -13.62 -0.13
N ARG A 300 9.85 -12.94 -0.91
CA ARG A 300 10.48 -11.68 -0.48
C ARG A 300 9.70 -10.48 -0.97
N VAL A 301 9.53 -9.50 -0.09
CA VAL A 301 8.95 -8.18 -0.39
C VAL A 301 10.02 -7.13 -0.19
N LEU A 302 10.23 -6.29 -1.22
CA LEU A 302 11.19 -5.20 -1.20
C LEU A 302 10.57 -3.99 -1.89
N GLY A 303 10.62 -2.82 -1.26
CA GLY A 303 10.06 -1.59 -1.84
C GLY A 303 8.56 -1.71 -2.15
N GLY A 304 7.80 -2.34 -1.25
CA GLY A 304 6.35 -2.51 -1.38
C GLY A 304 5.89 -3.46 -2.50
N ARG A 305 6.77 -4.30 -3.05
CA ARG A 305 6.42 -5.30 -4.07
C ARG A 305 7.02 -6.67 -3.76
N ILE A 306 6.33 -7.73 -4.16
CA ILE A 306 6.91 -9.08 -4.18
C ILE A 306 8.04 -9.11 -5.21
N VAL A 307 9.21 -9.61 -4.83
CA VAL A 307 10.36 -9.73 -5.73
C VAL A 307 10.20 -10.98 -6.59
N PRO A 308 10.11 -10.86 -7.93
CA PRO A 308 9.96 -12.03 -8.80
C PRO A 308 11.13 -13.00 -8.65
N GLY A 309 10.84 -14.29 -8.67
CA GLY A 309 11.85 -15.35 -8.56
C GLY A 309 12.35 -15.60 -7.14
N GLU A 310 12.28 -14.64 -6.21
CA GLU A 310 12.69 -14.83 -4.80
C GLU A 310 11.59 -15.53 -4.01
N THR A 311 11.51 -16.86 -4.16
CA THR A 311 10.43 -17.67 -3.62
C THR A 311 10.93 -19.03 -3.14
N ILE A 312 10.41 -19.49 -1.99
CA ILE A 312 10.57 -20.87 -1.53
C ILE A 312 9.22 -21.57 -1.69
N ASP A 313 9.24 -22.74 -2.30
CA ASP A 313 8.16 -23.72 -2.32
C ASP A 313 8.77 -25.10 -2.06
N GLN A 314 9.00 -25.40 -0.78
CA GLN A 314 9.78 -26.56 -0.35
C GLN A 314 8.89 -27.53 0.43
N LEU A 315 8.63 -28.69 -0.16
CA LEU A 315 8.11 -29.84 0.60
C LEU A 315 9.17 -30.32 1.59
N VAL A 316 8.72 -30.79 2.75
CA VAL A 316 9.59 -31.25 3.85
C VAL A 316 9.18 -32.66 4.21
N ASP A 317 10.14 -33.58 4.35
CA ASP A 317 9.87 -34.90 4.91
C ASP A 317 9.68 -34.78 6.43
N PRO A 318 8.45 -34.99 6.95
CA PRO A 318 8.18 -34.86 8.38
C PRO A 318 8.74 -36.04 9.19
N GLY A 319 9.17 -37.14 8.55
CA GLY A 319 9.62 -38.36 9.24
C GLY A 319 8.50 -39.13 9.96
N ILE A 320 7.25 -38.68 9.85
CA ILE A 320 6.05 -39.29 10.44
C ILE A 320 4.92 -39.34 9.38
N PRO A 321 3.95 -40.27 9.50
CA PRO A 321 2.81 -40.30 8.60
C PRO A 321 1.97 -39.02 8.67
N ILE A 322 1.59 -38.46 7.52
CA ILE A 322 0.73 -37.27 7.46
C ILE A 322 -0.73 -37.69 7.73
N PRO A 323 -1.41 -37.13 8.74
CA PRO A 323 -2.82 -37.43 8.99
C PRO A 323 -3.70 -37.04 7.80
N GLN A 324 -4.67 -37.90 7.45
CA GLN A 324 -5.60 -37.61 6.34
C GLN A 324 -6.41 -36.32 6.53
N ALA A 325 -6.62 -35.88 7.78
CA ALA A 325 -7.28 -34.61 8.06
C ALA A 325 -6.49 -33.41 7.53
N SER A 326 -5.18 -33.41 7.75
CA SER A 326 -4.25 -32.36 7.30
C SER A 326 -4.12 -32.41 5.77
N THR A 327 -3.91 -33.60 5.19
CA THR A 327 -3.89 -33.79 3.73
C THR A 327 -5.16 -33.28 3.03
N ARG A 328 -6.35 -33.37 3.65
CA ARG A 328 -7.58 -32.83 3.07
C ARG A 328 -7.59 -31.30 2.98
N VAL A 329 -6.83 -30.62 3.83
CA VAL A 329 -6.68 -29.16 3.83
C VAL A 329 -5.62 -28.77 2.82
N HIS A 330 -4.36 -29.16 3.08
CA HIS A 330 -3.20 -28.66 2.37
C HIS A 330 -2.77 -29.49 1.15
N ARG A 331 -3.48 -30.59 0.87
CA ARG A 331 -3.29 -31.48 -0.30
C ARG A 331 -1.92 -32.20 -0.39
N VAL A 332 -1.00 -31.96 0.53
CA VAL A 332 0.30 -32.68 0.64
C VAL A 332 0.08 -34.10 1.16
N THR A 333 0.73 -35.07 0.49
CA THR A 333 0.62 -36.51 0.78
C THR A 333 1.98 -37.11 1.15
N ASP A 334 1.99 -38.24 1.86
CA ASP A 334 3.24 -38.97 2.21
C ASP A 334 4.10 -39.31 0.97
N ARG A 335 3.45 -39.49 -0.20
CA ARG A 335 4.15 -39.76 -1.45
C ARG A 335 4.93 -38.54 -1.96
N MET A 336 4.41 -37.33 -1.74
CA MET A 336 5.04 -36.08 -2.21
C MET A 336 6.26 -35.71 -1.37
N VAL A 337 6.18 -35.93 -0.06
CA VAL A 337 7.25 -35.56 0.88
C VAL A 337 8.37 -36.61 0.95
N ARG A 338 8.13 -37.83 0.48
CA ARG A 338 9.14 -38.89 0.50
C ARG A 338 10.39 -38.51 -0.29
N GLY A 339 11.53 -38.51 0.38
CA GLY A 339 12.83 -38.18 -0.22
C GLY A 339 13.06 -36.68 -0.40
N GLN A 340 12.15 -35.84 0.11
CA GLN A 340 12.39 -34.41 0.26
C GLN A 340 13.36 -34.15 1.42
N PRO A 341 13.96 -32.95 1.49
CA PRO A 341 14.79 -32.55 2.62
C PRO A 341 14.01 -32.64 3.95
N ASP A 342 14.73 -32.95 5.03
CA ASP A 342 14.17 -32.87 6.38
C ASP A 342 14.05 -31.40 6.83
N ILE A 343 13.38 -31.18 7.96
CA ILE A 343 13.20 -29.84 8.53
C ILE A 343 14.52 -29.14 8.90
N ALA A 344 15.59 -29.90 9.20
CA ALA A 344 16.87 -29.30 9.52
C ALA A 344 17.52 -28.67 8.27
N GLU A 345 17.44 -29.35 7.13
CA GLU A 345 17.91 -28.83 5.85
C GLU A 345 16.99 -27.75 5.29
N ALA A 346 15.68 -27.99 5.22
CA ALA A 346 14.71 -27.02 4.71
C ALA A 346 14.72 -25.73 5.55
N GLY A 347 14.78 -25.86 6.88
CA GLY A 347 14.88 -24.71 7.78
C GLY A 347 16.17 -23.92 7.65
N ARG A 348 17.32 -24.58 7.42
CA ARG A 348 18.58 -23.86 7.10
C ARG A 348 18.48 -23.08 5.80
N ARG A 349 17.83 -23.65 4.76
CA ARG A 349 17.61 -22.96 3.49
C ARG A 349 16.72 -21.73 3.69
N PHE A 350 15.62 -21.88 4.44
CA PHE A 350 14.72 -20.77 4.79
C PHE A 350 15.41 -19.70 5.64
N HIS A 351 16.20 -20.08 6.65
CA HIS A 351 16.97 -19.14 7.48
C HIS A 351 17.90 -18.27 6.65
N ARG A 352 18.66 -18.89 5.73
CA ARG A 352 19.53 -18.14 4.80
C ARG A 352 18.71 -17.24 3.89
N PHE A 353 17.57 -17.70 3.39
CA PHE A 353 16.67 -16.88 2.56
C PHE A 353 16.13 -15.64 3.31
N ALA A 354 15.79 -15.80 4.59
CA ALA A 354 15.31 -14.74 5.47
C ALA A 354 16.39 -13.76 5.95
N GLY A 355 17.68 -14.03 5.68
CA GLY A 355 18.79 -13.17 6.12
C GLY A 355 18.61 -11.70 5.73
N GLY A 356 18.85 -10.79 6.68
CA GLY A 356 18.76 -9.34 6.47
C GLY A 356 17.34 -8.80 6.24
N SER A 357 16.30 -9.57 6.59
CA SER A 357 14.90 -9.17 6.43
C SER A 357 14.09 -9.32 7.72
N VAL A 358 12.96 -8.62 7.80
CA VAL A 358 11.92 -8.86 8.80
C VAL A 358 11.13 -10.09 8.38
N ILE A 359 11.01 -11.08 9.26
CA ILE A 359 10.19 -12.27 9.03
C ILE A 359 8.73 -11.90 9.28
N VAL A 360 7.84 -12.27 8.36
CA VAL A 360 6.41 -11.98 8.44
C VAL A 360 5.62 -13.27 8.24
N ALA A 361 4.61 -13.50 9.08
CA ALA A 361 3.66 -14.59 8.92
C ALA A 361 2.26 -14.15 9.42
N HIS A 362 1.26 -14.99 9.17
CA HIS A 362 -0.10 -14.79 9.66
C HIS A 362 -0.33 -15.71 10.87
N ASN A 363 -0.41 -15.15 12.08
CA ASN A 363 -0.23 -15.89 13.34
C ASN A 363 1.21 -16.46 13.46
N ALA A 364 2.19 -15.56 13.33
CA ALA A 364 3.62 -15.88 13.33
C ALA A 364 4.11 -16.76 14.50
N PRO A 365 3.56 -16.69 15.74
CA PRO A 365 3.97 -17.61 16.80
C PRO A 365 3.80 -19.08 16.44
N PHE A 366 2.79 -19.45 15.65
CA PHE A 366 2.53 -20.82 15.24
C PHE A 366 3.69 -21.36 14.38
N ASP A 367 3.96 -20.74 13.22
CA ASP A 367 5.02 -21.17 12.31
C ASP A 367 6.40 -21.10 12.96
N MET A 368 6.66 -20.02 13.70
CA MET A 368 7.93 -19.83 14.38
C MET A 368 8.16 -20.85 15.50
N ALA A 369 7.11 -21.40 16.12
CA ALA A 369 7.26 -22.46 17.12
C ALA A 369 7.84 -23.74 16.51
N PHE A 370 7.39 -24.13 15.31
CA PHE A 370 7.96 -25.26 14.58
C PHE A 370 9.44 -25.03 14.21
N LEU A 371 9.77 -23.85 13.69
CA LEU A 371 11.15 -23.51 13.32
C LEU A 371 12.08 -23.43 14.53
N ARG A 372 11.62 -22.82 15.63
CA ARG A 372 12.41 -22.69 16.87
C ARG A 372 12.64 -24.04 17.55
N ARG A 373 11.69 -24.98 17.49
CA ARG A 373 11.87 -26.34 18.03
C ARG A 373 13.09 -27.04 17.42
N HIS A 374 13.33 -26.81 16.12
CA HIS A 374 14.41 -27.45 15.38
C HIS A 374 15.67 -26.58 15.25
N GLN A 375 15.75 -25.42 15.91
CA GLN A 375 16.88 -24.47 15.77
C GLN A 375 18.25 -25.12 16.04
N ALA A 376 18.33 -26.00 17.04
CA ALA A 376 19.57 -26.69 17.40
C ALA A 376 20.00 -27.72 16.34
N ARG A 377 19.04 -28.41 15.71
CA ARG A 377 19.30 -29.32 14.58
C ARG A 377 19.67 -28.57 13.31
N MET A 378 19.09 -27.39 13.12
CA MET A 378 19.41 -26.49 12.02
C MET A 378 20.79 -25.84 12.21
N GLY A 379 21.22 -25.63 13.46
CA GLY A 379 22.46 -24.90 13.78
C GLY A 379 22.32 -23.40 13.52
N VAL A 380 21.13 -22.84 13.73
CA VAL A 380 20.80 -21.43 13.44
C VAL A 380 20.18 -20.76 14.67
N ALA A 381 20.27 -19.43 14.70
CA ALA A 381 19.53 -18.57 15.62
C ALA A 381 18.54 -17.70 14.81
N TRP A 382 17.31 -17.59 15.29
CA TRP A 382 16.26 -16.78 14.66
C TRP A 382 16.26 -15.36 15.23
N ASP A 383 17.30 -14.60 14.86
CA ASP A 383 17.54 -13.24 15.36
C ASP A 383 16.81 -12.15 14.55
N ASN A 384 16.17 -12.54 13.44
CA ASN A 384 15.34 -11.63 12.65
C ASN A 384 14.21 -11.03 13.50
N PRO A 385 13.88 -9.74 13.30
CA PRO A 385 12.62 -9.21 13.78
C PRO A 385 11.45 -9.96 13.15
N ILE A 386 10.39 -10.17 13.93
CA ILE A 386 9.19 -10.90 13.50
C ILE A 386 8.01 -9.94 13.55
N LEU A 387 7.21 -9.95 12.49
CA LEU A 387 5.99 -9.19 12.37
C LEU A 387 4.81 -10.11 12.08
N ASP A 388 3.68 -9.87 12.74
CA ASP A 388 2.48 -10.68 12.59
C ASP A 388 1.37 -9.87 11.91
N THR A 389 0.85 -10.38 10.79
CA THR A 389 -0.23 -9.70 10.07
C THR A 389 -1.55 -9.69 10.82
N VAL A 390 -1.79 -10.58 11.79
CA VAL A 390 -2.93 -10.52 12.72
C VAL A 390 -2.82 -9.27 13.59
N LEU A 391 -1.63 -9.01 14.15
CA LEU A 391 -1.40 -7.84 14.99
C LEU A 391 -1.45 -6.55 14.17
N LEU A 392 -0.88 -6.53 12.97
CA LEU A 392 -1.02 -5.40 12.05
C LEU A 392 -2.48 -5.12 11.72
N SER A 393 -3.25 -6.19 11.47
CA SER A 393 -4.68 -6.08 11.23
C SER A 393 -5.42 -5.52 12.43
N ALA A 394 -5.06 -5.89 13.66
CA ALA A 394 -5.67 -5.35 14.86
C ALA A 394 -5.34 -3.87 15.06
N VAL A 395 -4.09 -3.46 14.78
CA VAL A 395 -3.69 -2.06 14.78
C VAL A 395 -4.51 -1.26 13.75
N LEU A 396 -4.67 -1.77 12.53
CA LEU A 396 -5.33 -1.06 11.44
C LEU A 396 -6.85 -1.09 11.52
N PHE A 397 -7.48 -2.22 11.84
CA PHE A 397 -8.93 -2.39 11.76
C PHE A 397 -9.61 -2.46 13.13
N GLY A 398 -8.84 -2.69 14.19
CA GLY A 398 -9.33 -2.80 15.57
C GLY A 398 -9.35 -4.24 16.06
N ALA A 399 -9.09 -4.46 17.35
CA ALA A 399 -8.91 -5.80 17.91
C ALA A 399 -10.18 -6.68 17.95
N SER A 400 -11.37 -6.09 17.76
CA SER A 400 -12.65 -6.82 17.75
C SER A 400 -13.04 -7.36 16.37
N ASP A 401 -12.26 -7.03 15.34
CA ASP A 401 -12.52 -7.47 13.98
C ASP A 401 -12.14 -8.95 13.77
N THR A 402 -12.63 -9.54 12.68
CA THR A 402 -12.11 -10.85 12.24
C THR A 402 -10.76 -10.66 11.56
N HIS A 403 -9.77 -11.40 12.03
CA HIS A 403 -8.37 -11.31 11.63
C HIS A 403 -7.83 -12.58 10.95
N THR A 404 -8.69 -13.44 10.41
CA THR A 404 -8.22 -14.56 9.58
C THR A 404 -7.65 -14.05 8.25
N LEU A 405 -6.76 -14.82 7.62
CA LEU A 405 -6.19 -14.47 6.32
C LEU A 405 -7.29 -14.24 5.29
N ASP A 406 -8.31 -15.10 5.27
CA ASP A 406 -9.50 -14.95 4.43
C ASP A 406 -10.23 -13.62 4.65
N ALA A 407 -10.42 -13.21 5.90
CA ALA A 407 -11.05 -11.94 6.22
C ALA A 407 -10.20 -10.75 5.77
N LEU A 408 -8.87 -10.85 5.89
CA LEU A 408 -7.96 -9.82 5.41
C LEU A 408 -7.94 -9.73 3.88
N CYS A 409 -7.88 -10.87 3.20
CA CYS A 409 -7.93 -10.91 1.74
C CYS A 409 -9.24 -10.32 1.21
N ALA A 410 -10.38 -10.69 1.80
CA ALA A 410 -11.67 -10.12 1.45
C ALA A 410 -11.74 -8.60 1.72
N ARG A 411 -11.26 -8.15 2.89
CA ARG A 411 -11.27 -6.73 3.28
C ARG A 411 -10.37 -5.88 2.40
N LEU A 412 -9.22 -6.41 1.98
CA LEU A 412 -8.21 -5.69 1.22
C LEU A 412 -8.31 -5.90 -0.28
N GLY A 413 -9.21 -6.74 -0.78
CA GLY A 413 -9.33 -7.05 -2.20
C GLY A 413 -8.10 -7.77 -2.76
N VAL A 414 -7.64 -8.79 -2.03
CA VAL A 414 -6.58 -9.73 -2.45
C VAL A 414 -7.26 -11.03 -2.85
N GLU A 415 -6.98 -11.52 -4.05
CA GLU A 415 -7.55 -12.75 -4.58
C GLU A 415 -6.53 -13.88 -4.48
N ILE A 416 -6.93 -15.00 -3.88
CA ILE A 416 -6.11 -16.22 -3.83
C ILE A 416 -6.70 -17.21 -4.83
N PRO A 417 -5.96 -17.62 -5.88
CA PRO A 417 -6.42 -18.67 -6.76
C PRO A 417 -6.71 -19.96 -5.97
N GLU A 418 -7.86 -20.58 -6.19
CA GLU A 418 -8.30 -21.79 -5.47
C GLU A 418 -7.29 -22.97 -5.56
N ALA A 419 -6.50 -23.01 -6.63
CA ALA A 419 -5.44 -23.99 -6.82
C ALA A 419 -4.25 -23.79 -5.86
N LEU A 420 -4.00 -22.55 -5.43
CA LEU A 420 -2.91 -22.17 -4.53
C LEU A 420 -3.37 -22.03 -3.07
N ARG A 421 -4.67 -21.96 -2.83
CA ARG A 421 -5.24 -21.88 -1.48
C ARG A 421 -4.85 -23.11 -0.65
N HIS A 422 -4.49 -22.90 0.61
CA HIS A 422 -4.01 -23.97 1.50
C HIS A 422 -2.79 -24.68 0.92
N THR A 423 -1.91 -23.88 0.33
CA THR A 423 -0.54 -24.30 0.08
C THR A 423 0.34 -23.26 0.75
N ALA A 424 1.46 -23.70 1.33
CA ALA A 424 2.34 -22.79 2.03
C ALA A 424 2.76 -21.60 1.16
N LEU A 425 3.05 -21.84 -0.14
CA LEU A 425 3.40 -20.76 -1.06
C LEU A 425 2.22 -19.81 -1.34
N GLY A 426 1.02 -20.36 -1.56
CA GLY A 426 -0.16 -19.56 -1.84
C GLY A 426 -0.53 -18.65 -0.66
N ASP A 427 -0.49 -19.18 0.55
CA ASP A 427 -0.85 -18.45 1.77
C ASP A 427 0.26 -17.43 2.14
N ALA A 428 1.54 -17.75 1.92
CA ALA A 428 2.64 -16.79 2.03
C ALA A 428 2.51 -15.61 1.03
N ARG A 429 2.12 -15.90 -0.23
CA ARG A 429 1.85 -14.87 -1.25
C ARG A 429 0.67 -13.98 -0.88
N ALA A 430 -0.44 -14.58 -0.45
CA ALA A 430 -1.62 -13.85 0.01
C ALA A 430 -1.28 -12.93 1.19
N THR A 431 -0.53 -13.46 2.16
CA THR A 431 -0.03 -12.70 3.32
C THR A 431 0.87 -11.56 2.89
N ALA A 432 1.71 -11.74 1.87
CA ALA A 432 2.56 -10.70 1.33
C ALA A 432 1.77 -9.59 0.63
N GLU A 433 0.75 -9.93 -0.16
CA GLU A 433 -0.13 -8.94 -0.78
C GLU A 433 -0.94 -8.15 0.27
N VAL A 434 -1.42 -8.84 1.30
CA VAL A 434 -2.07 -8.21 2.46
C VAL A 434 -1.12 -7.26 3.17
N LEU A 435 0.13 -7.67 3.44
CA LEU A 435 1.16 -6.82 4.02
C LEU A 435 1.39 -5.57 3.16
N ILE A 436 1.59 -5.74 1.86
CA ILE A 436 1.82 -4.64 0.91
C ILE A 436 0.68 -3.62 0.93
N ARG A 437 -0.57 -4.08 1.02
CA ARG A 437 -1.76 -3.20 1.13
C ARG A 437 -1.82 -2.48 2.47
N MET A 438 -1.32 -3.09 3.55
CA MET A 438 -1.30 -2.51 4.89
C MET A 438 -0.18 -1.50 5.12
N LEU A 439 0.98 -1.63 4.46
CA LEU A 439 2.14 -0.74 4.67
C LEU A 439 1.78 0.75 4.47
N PRO A 440 1.15 1.19 3.36
CA PRO A 440 0.75 2.59 3.20
C PRO A 440 -0.31 3.05 4.22
N MET A 441 -1.15 2.12 4.73
CA MET A 441 -2.14 2.45 5.75
C MET A 441 -1.49 2.73 7.10
N LEU A 442 -0.41 2.02 7.43
CA LEU A 442 0.39 2.28 8.63
C LEU A 442 1.08 3.65 8.52
N GLU A 443 1.69 3.94 7.37
CA GLU A 443 2.33 5.23 7.08
C GLU A 443 1.31 6.39 7.17
N ALA A 444 0.10 6.21 6.65
CA ALA A 444 -0.97 7.20 6.74
C ALA A 444 -1.46 7.46 8.19
N ARG A 445 -1.18 6.54 9.12
CA ARG A 445 -1.42 6.72 10.56
C ARG A 445 -0.22 7.30 11.31
N GLY A 446 0.81 7.71 10.58
CA GLY A 446 2.02 8.30 11.14
C GLY A 446 3.09 7.29 11.58
N MET A 447 2.88 5.99 11.34
CA MET A 447 3.91 4.97 11.58
C MET A 447 4.79 4.86 10.33
N THR A 448 5.88 5.61 10.32
CA THR A 448 6.79 5.69 9.15
C THR A 448 8.04 4.82 9.33
N GLN A 449 8.39 4.49 10.57
CA GLN A 449 9.55 3.67 10.92
C GLN A 449 9.12 2.33 11.53
N PHE A 450 9.99 1.33 11.40
CA PHE A 450 9.71 -0.03 11.88
C PHE A 450 9.45 -0.11 13.39
N GLY A 451 10.23 0.62 14.18
CA GLY A 451 10.13 0.63 15.64
C GLY A 451 8.74 1.07 16.13
N GLU A 452 8.13 2.03 15.45
CA GLU A 452 6.79 2.53 15.75
C GLU A 452 5.73 1.44 15.55
N VAL A 453 5.85 0.66 14.46
CA VAL A 453 4.97 -0.48 14.18
C VAL A 453 5.14 -1.58 15.24
N LEU A 454 6.38 -1.88 15.63
CA LEU A 454 6.65 -2.85 16.69
C LEU A 454 6.06 -2.43 18.04
N GLU A 455 6.13 -1.14 18.38
CA GLU A 455 5.54 -0.64 19.62
C GLU A 455 4.02 -0.79 19.63
N GLN A 456 3.34 -0.46 18.52
CA GLN A 456 1.89 -0.59 18.42
C GLN A 456 1.44 -2.06 18.45
N THR A 457 2.11 -2.94 17.72
CA THR A 457 1.74 -4.37 17.69
C THR A 457 1.88 -5.05 19.06
N ARG A 458 2.84 -4.64 19.90
CA ARG A 458 2.98 -5.14 21.28
C ARG A 458 1.75 -4.89 22.15
N GLN A 459 0.99 -3.82 21.91
CA GLN A 459 -0.23 -3.52 22.66
C GLN A 459 -1.35 -4.55 22.40
N HIS A 460 -1.26 -5.27 21.29
CA HIS A 460 -2.25 -6.25 20.84
C HIS A 460 -1.81 -7.71 21.05
N GLY A 461 -0.67 -7.96 21.70
CA GLY A 461 -0.08 -9.30 21.81
C GLY A 461 -1.00 -10.38 22.40
N ARG A 462 -1.97 -10.01 23.25
CA ARG A 462 -2.97 -10.94 23.83
C ARG A 462 -3.82 -11.66 22.77
N LEU A 463 -4.05 -11.04 21.61
CA LEU A 463 -4.81 -11.68 20.53
C LEU A 463 -4.18 -12.99 20.05
N LEU A 464 -2.85 -13.10 20.11
CA LEU A 464 -2.15 -14.31 19.72
C LEU A 464 -2.25 -15.42 20.78
N GLU A 465 -2.44 -15.06 22.06
CA GLU A 465 -2.70 -16.06 23.12
C GLU A 465 -4.09 -16.69 22.97
N ASP A 466 -5.08 -15.94 22.48
CA ASP A 466 -6.45 -16.43 22.29
C ASP A 466 -6.61 -17.27 21.00
N LEU A 467 -5.69 -17.12 20.04
CA LEU A 467 -5.73 -17.84 18.75
C LEU A 467 -4.99 -19.18 18.76
N ASN A 468 -4.03 -19.37 19.68
CA ASN A 468 -3.19 -20.57 19.81
C ASN A 468 -3.69 -21.46 20.95
#